data_AF-A0A514WSN7-F1
#
_entry.id   AF-A0A514WSN7-F1
#
_cell.length_a   1.000
_cell.length_b   1.000
_cell.length_c   1.000
_cell.angle_alpha   90.00
_cell.angle_beta   90.00
_cell.angle_gamma   90.00
#
_symmetry.space_group_name_H-M   'P 1'
#
loop_
_entity.id
_entity.type
_entity.pdbx_description
1 polymer ?
#
loop_
_entity_poly.entity_id
_entity_poly.type
_entity_poly.pdbx_seq_one_letter_code
_entity_poly.pdbx_strand_id
1 'polypeptide(L)'
;MWALRVLTGPQAGQILELKMGRNVIGRAPTCDIKLTSAGVSKEHSEVTVYKEKIVVTDLKSSNGTYLNGIRMQTGIMRLGDKLGIHDVLVDVIPAPDARPQAPRPQQAQVPSQTPMPYYGGGAAPQMPPQMYQQQAYGQPQGIPQPMAGMPGAAPGAAPAPAPAYHPGGVKALVDKLMEYIDKVALPGVYKLPTFIEFKMVLLGFVVLFIFVTTLLSMIPMVAISRASIINESKRRAASIARTVATMNQAALLQNSFSQLTTNQAESEDGVKQVLIVQQSDGMILAPATRAGTTPDLPFVHVARREMRPQSVEVDSSTIGASFPIGLFDPNTGEQSVKAHAIVLYDIGSLAFDDGRAISLFMQTLVIATLVGLLIYFFMYKLIEYPIASLNSQLDIAMREKKDSTEVDFMFPPLQALVGNINSLLTRYISGARDEGGGGNFVNKDGEAENLVQMIGFPSVAIAKDGRIIACSPSFAAVAHAEATALAGQMYTAIPDTAMQQNIEHLVGKSRENPRVIHTDQLEFSGHLCVLSCQAMSSSPTDIDYYLITVSPTDGGS
;
A
#
# COMPACT_ATOMS: atom_id res chain seq x y z
N MET A 1 -10.58 -5.29 -32.72
CA MET A 1 -11.44 -6.48 -32.50
C MET A 1 -10.80 -7.30 -31.38
N TRP A 2 -11.53 -8.08 -30.60
CA TRP A 2 -10.99 -8.81 -29.42
C TRP A 2 -11.03 -10.31 -29.68
N ALA A 3 -10.11 -11.06 -29.07
CA ALA A 3 -10.12 -12.52 -29.13
C ALA A 3 -9.75 -13.13 -27.77
N LEU A 4 -10.24 -14.34 -27.50
CA LEU A 4 -9.85 -15.16 -26.37
C LEU A 4 -8.76 -16.12 -26.80
N ARG A 5 -7.63 -16.12 -26.12
CA ARG A 5 -6.58 -17.12 -26.32
C ARG A 5 -6.66 -18.15 -25.21
N VAL A 6 -6.70 -19.42 -25.61
CA VAL A 6 -6.80 -20.55 -24.69
C VAL A 6 -5.41 -20.90 -24.16
N LEU A 7 -5.22 -20.85 -22.84
CA LEU A 7 -3.94 -21.08 -22.17
C LEU A 7 -3.78 -22.52 -21.66
N THR A 8 -4.89 -23.16 -21.25
CA THR A 8 -4.89 -24.54 -20.72
C THR A 8 -6.05 -25.36 -21.28
N GLY A 9 -5.95 -26.69 -21.16
CA GLY A 9 -6.97 -27.63 -21.63
C GLY A 9 -6.72 -28.16 -23.05
N PRO A 10 -7.64 -28.96 -23.60
CA PRO A 10 -7.47 -29.66 -24.88
C PRO A 10 -7.29 -28.73 -26.10
N GLN A 11 -7.68 -27.46 -25.95
CA GLN A 11 -7.62 -26.43 -26.99
C GLN A 11 -6.55 -25.37 -26.71
N ALA A 12 -5.59 -25.64 -25.81
CA ALA A 12 -4.51 -24.72 -25.50
C ALA A 12 -3.76 -24.27 -26.78
N GLY A 13 -3.54 -22.96 -26.91
CA GLY A 13 -2.93 -22.33 -28.08
C GLY A 13 -3.93 -21.81 -29.13
N GLN A 14 -5.22 -22.18 -29.06
CA GLN A 14 -6.23 -21.64 -29.97
C GLN A 14 -6.59 -20.18 -29.64
N ILE A 15 -6.86 -19.39 -30.68
CA ILE A 15 -7.37 -18.02 -30.58
C ILE A 15 -8.81 -18.02 -31.12
N LEU A 16 -9.75 -17.61 -30.29
CA LEU A 16 -11.19 -17.64 -30.56
C LEU A 16 -11.69 -16.19 -30.61
N GLU A 17 -12.08 -15.72 -31.79
CA GLU A 17 -12.48 -14.33 -31.99
C GLU A 17 -13.80 -14.00 -31.28
N LEU A 18 -13.87 -12.81 -30.67
CA LEU A 18 -15.08 -12.29 -30.03
C LEU A 18 -15.77 -11.28 -30.95
N LYS A 19 -17.07 -11.48 -31.16
CA LYS A 19 -17.95 -10.54 -31.85
C LYS A 19 -18.30 -9.38 -30.93
N MET A 20 -18.62 -8.22 -31.50
CA MET A 20 -19.22 -7.12 -30.73
C MET A 20 -20.58 -7.56 -30.18
N GLY A 21 -20.88 -7.18 -28.93
CA GLY A 21 -22.07 -7.65 -28.23
C GLY A 21 -21.86 -9.01 -27.57
N ARG A 22 -22.92 -9.82 -27.53
CA ARG A 22 -23.03 -11.05 -26.74
C ARG A 22 -22.31 -12.23 -27.39
N ASN A 23 -21.43 -12.92 -26.67
CA ASN A 23 -20.78 -14.17 -27.07
C ASN A 23 -20.99 -15.22 -25.98
N VAL A 24 -21.62 -16.35 -26.30
CA VAL A 24 -21.83 -17.43 -25.32
C VAL A 24 -20.67 -18.42 -25.36
N ILE A 25 -20.13 -18.75 -24.19
CA ILE A 25 -19.06 -19.74 -24.00
C ILE A 25 -19.62 -20.96 -23.29
N GLY A 26 -19.34 -22.14 -23.84
CA GLY A 26 -19.78 -23.39 -23.26
C GLY A 26 -19.36 -24.60 -24.07
N ARG A 27 -19.80 -25.77 -23.64
CA ARG A 27 -19.51 -27.04 -24.31
C ARG A 27 -20.49 -27.36 -25.43
N ALA A 28 -21.67 -26.75 -25.44
CA ALA A 28 -22.68 -27.01 -26.46
C ALA A 28 -22.22 -26.50 -27.83
N PRO A 29 -22.56 -27.19 -28.93
CA PRO A 29 -22.24 -26.74 -30.28
C PRO A 29 -22.99 -25.46 -30.69
N THR A 30 -24.01 -25.05 -29.92
CA THR A 30 -24.78 -23.83 -30.12
C THR A 30 -24.10 -22.57 -29.54
N CYS A 31 -23.02 -22.72 -28.77
CA CYS A 31 -22.26 -21.60 -28.22
C CYS A 31 -21.38 -20.94 -29.28
N ASP A 32 -21.22 -19.61 -29.22
CA ASP A 32 -20.28 -18.88 -30.09
C ASP A 32 -18.84 -19.35 -29.89
N ILE A 33 -18.48 -19.66 -28.64
CA ILE A 33 -17.16 -20.14 -28.25
C ILE A 33 -17.32 -21.52 -27.64
N LYS A 34 -16.95 -22.54 -28.41
CA LYS A 34 -17.05 -23.94 -27.98
C LYS A 34 -15.77 -24.39 -27.26
N LEU A 35 -15.93 -24.83 -26.01
CA LEU A 35 -14.88 -25.45 -25.20
C LEU A 35 -15.13 -26.97 -25.09
N THR A 36 -14.12 -27.79 -25.37
CA THR A 36 -14.24 -29.26 -25.44
C THR A 36 -14.08 -29.97 -24.08
N SER A 37 -13.81 -29.24 -22.99
CA SER A 37 -13.63 -29.86 -21.67
C SER A 37 -14.94 -30.36 -21.06
N ALA A 38 -14.93 -31.58 -20.52
CA ALA A 38 -16.09 -32.26 -19.96
C ALA A 38 -16.74 -31.51 -18.77
N GLY A 39 -15.95 -30.79 -17.98
CA GLY A 39 -16.46 -30.03 -16.83
C GLY A 39 -17.01 -28.65 -17.18
N VAL A 40 -17.00 -28.25 -18.46
CA VAL A 40 -17.67 -27.04 -18.94
C VAL A 40 -19.16 -27.32 -19.19
N SER A 41 -20.00 -26.41 -18.70
CA SER A 41 -21.46 -26.48 -18.82
C SER A 41 -21.89 -26.25 -20.28
N LYS A 42 -23.10 -26.68 -20.65
CA LYS A 42 -23.63 -26.51 -22.02
C LYS A 42 -23.57 -25.05 -22.45
N GLU A 43 -24.10 -24.16 -21.63
CA GLU A 43 -23.87 -22.72 -21.64
C GLU A 43 -23.26 -22.40 -20.27
N HIS A 44 -22.04 -21.89 -20.23
CA HIS A 44 -21.28 -21.74 -18.99
C HIS A 44 -21.17 -20.27 -18.59
N SER A 45 -20.69 -19.44 -19.51
CA SER A 45 -20.53 -18.01 -19.30
C SER A 45 -20.83 -17.24 -20.57
N GLU A 46 -21.16 -15.98 -20.42
CA GLU A 46 -21.39 -15.03 -21.50
C GLU A 46 -20.32 -13.94 -21.44
N VAL A 47 -19.72 -13.62 -22.58
CA VAL A 47 -18.80 -12.50 -22.73
C VAL A 47 -19.45 -11.46 -23.63
N THR A 48 -19.81 -10.33 -23.04
CA THR A 48 -20.40 -9.19 -23.74
C THR A 48 -19.34 -8.13 -23.99
N VAL A 49 -19.01 -7.92 -25.26
CA VAL A 49 -18.01 -6.96 -25.72
C VAL A 49 -18.68 -5.63 -26.05
N TYR A 50 -18.34 -4.59 -25.31
CA TYR A 50 -18.67 -3.20 -25.60
C TYR A 50 -17.48 -2.49 -26.26
N LYS A 51 -17.69 -1.27 -26.77
CA LYS A 51 -16.61 -0.46 -27.39
C LYS A 51 -15.42 -0.24 -26.45
N GLU A 52 -15.67 -0.08 -25.14
CA GLU A 52 -14.65 0.32 -24.16
C GLU A 52 -14.39 -0.70 -23.04
N LYS A 53 -15.21 -1.76 -22.94
CA LYS A 53 -15.11 -2.75 -21.87
C LYS A 53 -15.63 -4.12 -22.29
N ILE A 54 -15.13 -5.16 -21.64
CA ILE A 54 -15.60 -6.54 -21.81
C ILE A 54 -16.21 -6.97 -20.48
N VAL A 55 -17.46 -7.42 -20.50
CA VAL A 55 -18.17 -7.90 -19.31
C VAL A 55 -18.38 -9.39 -19.44
N VAL A 56 -18.02 -10.14 -18.41
CA VAL A 56 -18.23 -11.58 -18.32
C VAL A 56 -19.32 -11.85 -17.29
N THR A 57 -20.28 -12.71 -17.64
CA THR A 57 -21.37 -13.14 -16.76
C THR A 57 -21.45 -14.66 -16.72
N ASP A 58 -21.48 -15.25 -15.53
CA ASP A 58 -21.71 -16.68 -15.35
C ASP A 58 -23.19 -17.01 -15.58
N LEU A 59 -23.47 -18.00 -16.43
CA LEU A 59 -24.83 -18.42 -16.78
C LEU A 59 -25.32 -19.55 -15.87
N LYS A 60 -25.09 -19.42 -14.55
CA LYS A 60 -25.37 -20.45 -13.52
C LYS A 60 -24.67 -21.76 -13.85
N SER A 61 -23.38 -21.68 -14.13
CA SER A 61 -22.58 -22.85 -14.46
C SER A 61 -22.39 -23.78 -13.26
N SER A 62 -22.19 -25.08 -13.53
CA SER A 62 -22.06 -26.08 -12.47
C SER A 62 -20.77 -25.91 -11.64
N ASN A 63 -19.68 -25.48 -12.28
CA ASN A 63 -18.36 -25.34 -11.66
C ASN A 63 -17.95 -23.88 -11.37
N GLY A 64 -18.76 -22.92 -11.80
CA GLY A 64 -18.50 -21.49 -11.65
C GLY A 64 -17.50 -20.94 -12.65
N THR A 65 -17.61 -19.64 -12.90
CA THR A 65 -16.66 -18.84 -13.66
C THR A 65 -15.74 -18.05 -12.71
N TYR A 66 -14.44 -17.99 -13.02
CA TYR A 66 -13.42 -17.36 -12.17
C TYR A 66 -12.66 -16.29 -12.97
N LEU A 67 -12.49 -15.10 -12.41
CA LEU A 67 -11.64 -14.06 -12.98
C LEU A 67 -10.46 -13.83 -12.06
N ASN A 68 -9.24 -14.03 -12.56
CA ASN A 68 -7.99 -13.97 -11.79
C ASN A 68 -8.03 -14.83 -10.51
N GLY A 69 -8.67 -16.00 -10.58
CA GLY A 69 -8.80 -16.94 -9.46
C GLY A 69 -9.96 -16.65 -8.50
N ILE A 70 -10.69 -15.55 -8.67
CA ILE A 70 -11.85 -15.20 -7.84
C ILE A 70 -13.14 -15.62 -8.55
N ARG A 71 -13.97 -16.44 -7.91
CA ARG A 71 -15.27 -16.85 -8.44
C ARG A 71 -16.19 -15.65 -8.56
N MET A 72 -16.88 -15.50 -9.70
CA MET A 72 -17.74 -14.36 -9.96
C MET A 72 -19.03 -14.73 -10.69
N GLN A 73 -20.07 -13.93 -10.46
CA GLN A 73 -21.32 -14.00 -11.23
C GLN A 73 -21.32 -13.01 -12.40
N THR A 74 -20.80 -11.80 -12.20
CA THR A 74 -20.58 -10.80 -13.25
C THR A 74 -19.32 -10.00 -12.93
N GLY A 75 -18.53 -9.64 -13.94
CA GLY A 75 -17.24 -8.97 -13.76
C GLY A 75 -16.72 -8.34 -15.05
N ILE A 76 -15.86 -7.33 -14.92
CA ILE A 76 -15.25 -6.65 -16.06
C ILE A 76 -13.88 -7.28 -16.31
N MET A 77 -13.66 -7.75 -17.52
CA MET A 77 -12.41 -8.38 -17.96
C MET A 77 -11.57 -7.38 -18.76
N ARG A 78 -10.30 -7.22 -18.37
CA ARG A 78 -9.34 -6.31 -19.00
C ARG A 78 -8.23 -7.10 -19.69
N LEU A 79 -7.46 -6.43 -20.54
CA LEU A 79 -6.28 -7.00 -21.16
C LEU A 79 -5.30 -7.51 -20.09
N GLY A 80 -4.91 -8.78 -20.19
CA GLY A 80 -4.04 -9.45 -19.23
C GLY A 80 -4.76 -10.23 -18.13
N ASP A 81 -6.06 -10.02 -17.93
CA ASP A 81 -6.85 -10.83 -16.99
C ASP A 81 -7.01 -12.27 -17.50
N LYS A 82 -7.03 -13.22 -16.55
CA LYS A 82 -7.26 -14.64 -16.83
C LYS A 82 -8.66 -15.04 -16.40
N LEU A 83 -9.42 -15.53 -17.36
CA LEU A 83 -10.75 -16.09 -17.14
C LEU A 83 -10.66 -17.62 -17.07
N GLY A 84 -11.02 -18.18 -15.93
CA GLY A 84 -11.15 -19.60 -15.68
C GLY A 84 -12.59 -20.08 -15.88
N ILE A 85 -12.76 -21.05 -16.76
CA ILE A 85 -14.00 -21.77 -17.04
C ILE A 85 -13.72 -23.24 -16.75
N HIS A 86 -14.01 -23.65 -15.50
CA HIS A 86 -13.58 -24.93 -14.96
C HIS A 86 -12.05 -25.14 -15.04
N ASP A 87 -11.57 -26.07 -15.89
CA ASP A 87 -10.17 -26.44 -16.09
C ASP A 87 -9.52 -25.69 -17.29
N VAL A 88 -10.31 -24.89 -18.00
CA VAL A 88 -9.86 -24.08 -19.14
C VAL A 88 -9.59 -22.65 -18.67
N LEU A 89 -8.34 -22.21 -18.79
CA LEU A 89 -7.93 -20.81 -18.61
C LEU A 89 -7.83 -20.13 -19.97
N VAL A 90 -8.42 -18.96 -20.09
CA VAL A 90 -8.32 -18.10 -21.28
C VAL A 90 -7.90 -16.69 -20.88
N ASP A 91 -7.20 -15.97 -21.76
CA ASP A 91 -6.96 -14.52 -21.62
C ASP A 91 -7.53 -13.77 -22.82
N VAL A 92 -7.86 -12.48 -22.64
CA VAL A 92 -8.22 -11.62 -23.77
C VAL A 92 -6.97 -11.02 -24.38
N ILE A 93 -6.91 -11.05 -25.71
CA ILE A 93 -5.90 -10.39 -26.53
C ILE A 93 -6.59 -9.50 -27.57
N PRO A 94 -5.92 -8.45 -28.08
CA PRO A 94 -6.36 -7.78 -29.31
C PRO A 94 -6.39 -8.84 -30.42
N ALA A 95 -7.48 -8.93 -31.17
CA ALA A 95 -7.56 -9.84 -32.30
C ALA A 95 -6.39 -9.53 -33.26
N PRO A 96 -5.62 -10.53 -33.70
CA PRO A 96 -4.57 -10.31 -34.69
C PRO A 96 -5.19 -9.66 -35.93
N ASP A 97 -4.60 -8.56 -36.43
CA ASP A 97 -5.05 -7.96 -37.69
C ASP A 97 -4.97 -9.03 -38.79
N ALA A 98 -6.14 -9.46 -39.25
CA ALA A 98 -6.26 -10.40 -40.35
C ALA A 98 -5.72 -9.71 -41.61
N ARG A 99 -4.45 -9.98 -41.95
CA ARG A 99 -4.01 -9.82 -43.34
C ARG A 99 -4.87 -10.78 -44.17
N PRO A 100 -5.57 -10.30 -45.22
CA PRO A 100 -6.31 -11.19 -46.10
C PRO A 100 -5.37 -12.26 -46.64
N GLN A 101 -5.62 -13.52 -46.30
CA GLN A 101 -4.98 -14.64 -46.98
C GLN A 101 -5.47 -14.61 -48.43
N ALA A 102 -4.55 -14.54 -49.38
CA ALA A 102 -4.87 -14.65 -50.80
C ALA A 102 -5.66 -15.96 -51.04
N PRO A 103 -6.81 -15.92 -51.74
CA PRO A 103 -7.60 -17.12 -51.99
C PRO A 103 -6.77 -18.14 -52.78
N ARG A 104 -6.60 -19.33 -52.21
CA ARG A 104 -6.13 -20.49 -52.99
C ARG A 104 -7.26 -20.90 -53.95
N PRO A 105 -6.98 -21.18 -55.23
CA PRO A 105 -8.01 -21.63 -56.17
C PRO A 105 -8.57 -23.00 -55.72
N GLN A 106 -9.86 -23.05 -55.39
CA GLN A 106 -10.58 -24.31 -55.19
C GLN A 106 -10.88 -24.93 -56.55
N GLN A 107 -10.45 -26.17 -56.73
CA GLN A 107 -10.85 -27.03 -57.84
C GLN A 107 -12.36 -27.28 -57.77
N ALA A 108 -13.04 -27.13 -58.90
CA ALA A 108 -14.47 -27.33 -59.05
C ALA A 108 -14.84 -28.82 -58.94
N GLN A 109 -15.86 -29.14 -58.14
CA GLN A 109 -16.64 -30.37 -58.24
C GLN A 109 -18.14 -30.07 -58.09
N VAL A 110 -18.92 -30.93 -58.75
CA VAL A 110 -20.19 -30.69 -59.44
C VAL A 110 -21.39 -31.06 -58.55
N PRO A 111 -22.54 -30.37 -58.56
CA PRO A 111 -23.74 -30.82 -57.86
C PRO A 111 -24.56 -31.79 -58.74
N SER A 112 -24.80 -33.01 -58.24
CA SER A 112 -25.75 -33.97 -58.81
C SER A 112 -27.14 -33.86 -58.18
N GLN A 113 -28.13 -34.32 -58.96
CA GLN A 113 -29.54 -33.92 -58.97
C GLN A 113 -30.47 -34.56 -57.91
N THR A 114 -31.59 -33.87 -57.75
CA THR A 114 -32.92 -34.05 -57.10
C THR A 114 -33.60 -35.43 -57.33
N PRO A 115 -34.72 -35.83 -56.63
CA PRO A 115 -36.05 -35.19 -56.76
C PRO A 115 -37.06 -35.20 -55.57
N MET A 116 -37.91 -34.15 -55.53
CA MET A 116 -39.25 -33.99 -54.92
C MET A 116 -40.32 -34.77 -55.74
N PRO A 117 -41.67 -34.84 -55.48
CA PRO A 117 -42.55 -33.90 -54.74
C PRO A 117 -43.84 -34.50 -54.07
N TYR A 118 -44.69 -33.69 -53.41
CA TYR A 118 -46.13 -33.49 -53.79
C TYR A 118 -46.89 -32.47 -52.91
N TYR A 119 -47.25 -31.35 -53.55
CA TYR A 119 -48.50 -30.55 -53.60
C TYR A 119 -49.37 -30.09 -52.41
N GLY A 120 -49.73 -28.80 -52.54
CA GLY A 120 -51.04 -28.17 -52.21
C GLY A 120 -50.96 -27.16 -51.05
N GLY A 121 -51.19 -25.85 -51.16
CA GLY A 121 -51.85 -25.02 -52.16
C GLY A 121 -52.86 -24.11 -51.44
N GLY A 122 -52.68 -22.77 -51.50
CA GLY A 122 -53.79 -21.81 -51.36
C GLY A 122 -53.83 -20.88 -50.14
N ALA A 123 -53.40 -19.63 -50.36
CA ALA A 123 -53.97 -18.33 -49.97
C ALA A 123 -54.38 -17.98 -48.51
N ALA A 124 -53.81 -16.86 -48.04
CA ALA A 124 -54.32 -15.99 -46.96
C ALA A 124 -55.48 -15.09 -47.47
N PRO A 125 -56.31 -14.44 -46.61
CA PRO A 125 -55.90 -13.18 -45.96
C PRO A 125 -56.53 -12.81 -44.58
N GLN A 126 -55.75 -12.04 -43.79
CA GLN A 126 -56.03 -10.89 -42.90
C GLN A 126 -57.31 -10.79 -42.02
N MET A 127 -57.12 -10.41 -40.74
CA MET A 127 -57.87 -9.40 -39.93
C MET A 127 -57.30 -9.34 -38.47
N PRO A 128 -57.66 -8.39 -37.57
CA PRO A 128 -57.11 -7.03 -37.37
C PRO A 128 -56.42 -6.84 -35.97
N PRO A 129 -55.92 -5.64 -35.60
CA PRO A 129 -55.04 -5.44 -34.44
C PRO A 129 -55.80 -5.22 -33.12
N GLN A 130 -55.26 -5.68 -31.98
CA GLN A 130 -55.77 -5.34 -30.66
C GLN A 130 -54.73 -4.72 -29.73
N MET A 131 -55.19 -3.62 -29.14
CA MET A 131 -54.52 -2.68 -28.29
C MET A 131 -54.12 -3.23 -26.92
N TYR A 132 -53.09 -2.57 -26.38
CA TYR A 132 -52.78 -2.46 -24.96
C TYR A 132 -54.03 -2.32 -24.09
N GLN A 133 -54.10 -3.13 -23.03
CA GLN A 133 -54.91 -2.79 -21.86
C GLN A 133 -54.15 -3.04 -20.56
N GLN A 134 -54.06 -1.96 -19.81
CA GLN A 134 -53.42 -1.77 -18.52
C GLN A 134 -54.45 -2.17 -17.45
N GLN A 135 -54.08 -3.06 -16.53
CA GLN A 135 -54.93 -3.40 -15.38
C GLN A 135 -54.18 -3.19 -14.07
N ALA A 136 -54.57 -2.10 -13.42
CA ALA A 136 -54.39 -1.85 -12.00
C ALA A 136 -55.42 -2.67 -11.21
N TYR A 137 -55.01 -3.25 -10.09
CA TYR A 137 -55.93 -3.80 -9.08
C TYR A 137 -55.71 -3.07 -7.76
N GLY A 138 -56.82 -2.52 -7.24
CA GLY A 138 -56.91 -1.69 -6.06
C GLY A 138 -57.08 -2.43 -4.73
N GLN A 139 -57.06 -1.63 -3.66
CA GLN A 139 -57.30 -2.00 -2.26
C GLN A 139 -58.74 -2.41 -1.95
N PRO A 140 -58.94 -3.07 -0.79
CA PRO A 140 -60.08 -2.76 0.07
C PRO A 140 -59.69 -2.39 1.51
N GLN A 141 -60.35 -1.35 2.05
CA GLN A 141 -60.40 -0.97 3.47
C GLN A 141 -61.36 -1.89 4.27
N GLY A 142 -61.12 -2.08 5.58
CA GLY A 142 -62.15 -2.54 6.53
C GLY A 142 -61.60 -3.21 7.79
N ILE A 143 -61.91 -2.64 8.96
CA ILE A 143 -61.40 -2.95 10.30
C ILE A 143 -62.10 -4.18 10.91
N PRO A 144 -61.41 -5.13 11.56
CA PRO A 144 -62.07 -6.12 12.42
C PRO A 144 -62.19 -5.64 13.88
N GLN A 145 -63.42 -5.64 14.40
CA GLN A 145 -63.75 -5.50 15.83
C GLN A 145 -63.26 -6.71 16.66
N PRO A 146 -63.03 -6.55 17.98
CA PRO A 146 -62.42 -7.58 18.82
C PRO A 146 -63.44 -8.63 19.25
N MET A 147 -63.12 -9.91 19.00
CA MET A 147 -63.87 -11.05 19.55
C MET A 147 -63.21 -11.51 20.85
N ALA A 148 -64.02 -11.58 21.91
CA ALA A 148 -63.62 -11.91 23.26
C ALA A 148 -63.23 -13.39 23.44
N GLY A 149 -62.26 -13.62 24.34
CA GLY A 149 -62.25 -14.75 25.26
C GLY A 149 -61.65 -16.07 24.77
N MET A 150 -60.36 -16.29 25.07
CA MET A 150 -59.86 -17.61 25.47
C MET A 150 -58.97 -17.47 26.71
N PRO A 151 -59.17 -18.29 27.76
CA PRO A 151 -58.47 -18.15 29.03
C PRO A 151 -57.13 -18.88 29.02
N GLY A 152 -56.10 -18.22 29.55
CA GLY A 152 -54.86 -18.88 29.97
C GLY A 152 -53.62 -18.62 29.11
N ALA A 153 -53.11 -17.40 29.14
CA ALA A 153 -51.68 -17.13 28.92
C ALA A 153 -51.27 -15.88 29.71
N ALA A 154 -50.24 -16.03 30.54
CA ALA A 154 -49.76 -15.00 31.46
C ALA A 154 -49.29 -13.71 30.74
N PRO A 155 -49.47 -12.52 31.33
CA PRO A 155 -49.06 -11.26 30.72
C PRO A 155 -47.58 -10.99 30.98
N GLY A 156 -46.77 -10.82 29.93
CA GLY A 156 -45.42 -10.25 30.06
C GLY A 156 -44.36 -10.83 29.13
N ALA A 157 -44.48 -10.62 27.82
CA ALA A 157 -43.31 -10.64 26.95
C ALA A 157 -43.58 -9.74 25.74
N ALA A 158 -42.91 -8.58 25.71
CA ALA A 158 -42.81 -7.79 24.49
C ALA A 158 -42.13 -8.63 23.40
N PRO A 159 -42.45 -8.43 22.11
CA PRO A 159 -41.71 -9.09 21.04
C PRO A 159 -40.23 -8.67 21.16
N ALA A 160 -39.33 -9.64 21.27
CA ALA A 160 -37.90 -9.36 21.31
C ALA A 160 -37.52 -8.54 20.05
N PRO A 161 -36.68 -7.50 20.17
CA PRO A 161 -36.21 -6.75 19.01
C PRO A 161 -35.50 -7.73 18.07
N ALA A 162 -35.80 -7.62 16.77
CA ALA A 162 -35.13 -8.41 15.75
C ALA A 162 -33.61 -8.31 15.95
N PRO A 163 -32.86 -9.43 15.91
CA PRO A 163 -31.41 -9.41 16.11
C PRO A 163 -30.79 -8.44 15.10
N ALA A 164 -29.91 -7.56 15.59
CA ALA A 164 -29.24 -6.57 14.79
C ALA A 164 -28.58 -7.23 13.57
N TYR A 165 -28.88 -6.71 12.38
CA TYR A 165 -28.20 -7.10 11.15
C TYR A 165 -26.70 -6.80 11.32
N HIS A 166 -25.89 -7.82 11.58
CA HIS A 166 -24.44 -7.70 11.50
C HIS A 166 -24.04 -7.79 10.02
N PRO A 167 -23.42 -6.75 9.43
CA PRO A 167 -22.91 -6.83 8.08
C PRO A 167 -21.68 -7.75 8.09
N GLY A 168 -21.89 -9.06 7.99
CA GLY A 168 -20.82 -10.03 7.82
C GLY A 168 -20.16 -9.83 6.45
N GLY A 169 -19.08 -9.06 6.41
CA GLY A 169 -18.33 -8.77 5.18
C GLY A 169 -17.07 -7.95 5.46
N VAL A 170 -16.33 -7.63 4.40
CA VAL A 170 -15.09 -6.82 4.45
C VAL A 170 -15.26 -5.55 5.30
N LYS A 171 -16.45 -4.94 5.28
CA LYS A 171 -16.77 -3.78 6.12
C LYS A 171 -16.65 -4.06 7.62
N ALA A 172 -17.20 -5.16 8.14
CA ALA A 172 -17.05 -5.51 9.55
C ALA A 172 -15.61 -5.89 9.94
N LEU A 173 -14.82 -6.43 9.01
CA LEU A 173 -13.39 -6.65 9.23
C LEU A 173 -12.65 -5.31 9.32
N VAL A 174 -12.94 -4.38 8.41
CA VAL A 174 -12.38 -3.02 8.43
C VAL A 174 -12.81 -2.28 9.69
N ASP A 175 -14.08 -2.38 10.10
CA ASP A 175 -14.58 -1.74 11.32
C ASP A 175 -13.87 -2.29 12.56
N LYS A 176 -13.66 -3.61 12.66
CA LYS A 176 -12.86 -4.22 13.73
C LYS A 176 -11.39 -3.80 13.70
N LEU A 177 -10.80 -3.68 12.51
CA LEU A 177 -9.43 -3.21 12.33
C LEU A 177 -9.29 -1.75 12.79
N MET A 178 -10.21 -0.89 12.38
CA MET A 178 -10.25 0.51 12.80
C MET A 178 -10.47 0.63 14.31
N GLU A 179 -11.38 -0.16 14.87
CA GLU A 179 -11.60 -0.23 16.32
C GLU A 179 -10.32 -0.64 17.08
N TYR A 180 -9.58 -1.62 16.56
CA TYR A 180 -8.30 -2.03 17.14
C TYR A 180 -7.23 -0.94 17.02
N ILE A 181 -7.13 -0.30 15.85
CA ILE A 181 -6.21 0.82 15.61
C ILE A 181 -6.49 1.95 16.59
N ASP A 182 -7.75 2.33 16.77
CA ASP A 182 -8.14 3.42 17.66
C ASP A 182 -7.93 3.08 19.14
N LYS A 183 -8.20 1.84 19.55
CA LYS A 183 -8.10 1.43 20.97
C LYS A 183 -6.68 1.06 21.41
N VAL A 184 -5.86 0.54 20.51
CA VAL A 184 -4.56 -0.06 20.88
C VAL A 184 -3.39 0.68 20.24
N ALA A 185 -3.45 0.94 18.93
CA ALA A 185 -2.31 1.49 18.19
C ALA A 185 -2.18 3.01 18.39
N LEU A 186 -3.26 3.77 18.21
CA LEU A 186 -3.23 5.24 18.32
C LEU A 186 -2.79 5.75 19.70
N PRO A 187 -3.24 5.19 20.84
CA PRO A 187 -2.79 5.67 22.15
C PRO A 187 -1.28 5.51 22.35
N GLY A 188 -0.69 4.45 21.80
CA GLY A 188 0.76 4.27 21.82
C GLY A 188 1.47 5.29 20.94
N VAL A 189 0.98 5.49 19.72
CA VAL A 189 1.54 6.44 18.75
C VAL A 189 1.50 7.88 19.28
N TYR A 190 0.41 8.29 19.91
CA TYR A 190 0.26 9.63 20.50
C TYR A 190 1.14 9.88 21.71
N LYS A 191 1.61 8.83 22.38
CA LYS A 191 2.58 8.94 23.49
C LYS A 191 4.04 9.02 23.01
N LEU A 192 4.34 8.77 21.74
CA LEU A 192 5.72 8.85 21.26
C LEU A 192 6.32 10.26 21.39
N PRO A 193 5.61 11.35 21.04
CA PRO A 193 6.17 12.70 21.11
C PRO A 193 6.26 13.30 22.53
N THR A 194 5.86 12.56 23.57
CA THR A 194 6.02 13.01 24.96
C THR A 194 7.43 12.68 25.48
N PHE A 195 8.08 11.64 24.94
CA PHE A 195 9.43 11.20 25.34
C PHE A 195 10.50 11.49 24.29
N ILE A 196 10.11 11.71 23.02
CA ILE A 196 11.01 11.93 21.89
C ILE A 196 10.57 13.19 21.14
N GLU A 197 11.51 13.99 20.64
CA GLU A 197 11.20 15.17 19.82
C GLU A 197 10.31 14.80 18.62
N PHE A 198 9.30 15.62 18.35
CA PHE A 198 8.31 15.36 17.29
C PHE A 198 8.94 15.07 15.91
N LYS A 199 9.97 15.81 15.51
CA LYS A 199 10.70 15.59 14.24
C LYS A 199 11.39 14.23 14.18
N MET A 200 11.89 13.72 15.30
CA MET A 200 12.57 12.42 15.37
C MET A 200 11.55 11.27 15.35
N VAL A 201 10.36 11.46 15.93
CA VAL A 201 9.26 10.50 15.80
C VAL A 201 8.84 10.36 14.32
N LEU A 202 8.68 11.47 13.61
CA LEU A 202 8.37 11.46 12.17
C LEU A 202 9.47 10.76 11.36
N LEU A 203 10.75 11.09 11.62
CA LEU A 203 11.88 10.41 10.99
C LEU A 203 11.86 8.89 11.27
N GLY A 204 11.52 8.49 12.49
CA GLY A 204 11.38 7.09 12.89
C GLY A 204 10.34 6.33 12.04
N PHE A 205 9.18 6.94 11.77
CA PHE A 205 8.17 6.36 10.89
C PHE A 205 8.67 6.20 9.44
N VAL A 206 9.44 7.16 8.93
CA VAL A 206 10.05 7.08 7.58
C VAL A 206 11.09 5.96 7.51
N VAL A 207 11.97 5.86 8.51
CA VAL A 207 12.98 4.78 8.59
C VAL A 207 12.29 3.41 8.71
N LEU A 208 11.27 3.31 9.55
CA LEU A 208 10.46 2.10 9.69
C LEU A 208 9.80 1.73 8.36
N PHE A 209 9.24 2.70 7.63
CA PHE A 209 8.66 2.47 6.31
C PHE A 209 9.69 1.88 5.33
N ILE A 210 10.89 2.46 5.26
CA ILE A 210 11.96 1.97 4.38
C ILE A 210 12.33 0.54 4.74
N PHE A 211 12.55 0.26 6.03
CA PHE A 211 12.97 -1.06 6.49
C PHE A 211 11.90 -2.13 6.27
N VAL A 212 10.66 -1.85 6.70
CA VAL A 212 9.52 -2.77 6.56
C VAL A 212 9.23 -3.04 5.09
N THR A 213 9.22 -2.00 4.25
CA THR A 213 9.02 -2.15 2.81
C THR A 213 10.13 -3.00 2.20
N THR A 214 11.39 -2.68 2.45
CA THR A 214 12.53 -3.43 1.90
C THR A 214 12.48 -4.91 2.31
N LEU A 215 12.21 -5.19 3.59
CA LEU A 215 12.13 -6.55 4.10
C LEU A 215 10.95 -7.33 3.50
N LEU A 216 9.76 -6.73 3.48
CA LEU A 216 8.55 -7.34 2.92
C LEU A 216 8.65 -7.54 1.40
N SER A 217 9.41 -6.71 0.69
CA SER A 217 9.66 -6.86 -0.74
C SER A 217 10.69 -7.95 -1.05
N MET A 218 11.71 -8.12 -0.20
CA MET A 218 12.79 -9.10 -0.43
C MET A 218 12.31 -10.55 -0.33
N ILE A 219 11.43 -10.87 0.63
CA ILE A 219 10.94 -12.23 0.86
C ILE A 219 10.25 -12.86 -0.38
N PRO A 220 9.20 -12.23 -0.97
CA PRO A 220 8.54 -12.77 -2.15
C PRO A 220 9.47 -12.79 -3.36
N MET A 221 10.35 -11.80 -3.49
CA MET A 221 11.35 -11.74 -4.56
C MET A 221 12.25 -12.97 -4.57
N VAL A 222 12.80 -13.36 -3.42
CA VAL A 222 13.67 -14.55 -3.30
C VAL A 222 12.90 -15.85 -3.56
N ALA A 223 11.70 -15.97 -2.97
CA ALA A 223 10.90 -17.19 -3.08
C ALA A 223 10.45 -17.46 -4.53
N ILE A 224 9.91 -16.44 -5.19
CA ILE A 224 9.43 -16.53 -6.57
C ILE A 224 10.60 -16.69 -7.54
N SER A 225 11.73 -16.01 -7.30
CA SER A 225 12.94 -16.18 -8.12
C SER A 225 13.42 -17.62 -8.12
N ARG A 226 13.57 -18.27 -6.96
CA ARG A 226 13.98 -19.69 -6.89
C ARG A 226 13.01 -20.62 -7.59
N ALA A 227 11.71 -20.52 -7.29
CA ALA A 227 10.69 -21.37 -7.90
C ALA A 227 10.62 -21.19 -9.43
N SER A 228 10.80 -19.95 -9.89
CA SER A 228 10.85 -19.58 -11.30
C SER A 228 12.03 -20.24 -12.02
N ILE A 229 13.24 -20.12 -11.46
CA ILE A 229 14.46 -20.70 -12.04
C ILE A 229 14.33 -22.22 -12.13
N ILE A 230 13.82 -22.88 -11.09
CA ILE A 230 13.61 -24.33 -11.09
C ILE A 230 12.65 -24.78 -12.20
N ASN A 231 11.51 -24.08 -12.36
CA ASN A 231 10.52 -24.45 -13.38
C ASN A 231 11.03 -24.22 -14.81
N GLU A 232 11.75 -23.13 -15.04
CA GLU A 232 12.36 -22.86 -16.35
C GLU A 232 13.48 -23.86 -16.66
N SER A 233 14.31 -24.20 -15.67
CA SER A 233 15.36 -25.23 -15.77
C SER A 233 14.77 -26.60 -16.12
N LYS A 234 13.66 -26.99 -15.45
CA LYS A 234 12.89 -28.21 -15.78
C LYS A 234 12.41 -28.22 -17.22
N ARG A 235 11.88 -27.08 -17.70
CA ARG A 235 11.37 -26.95 -19.06
C ARG A 235 12.49 -27.06 -20.11
N ARG A 236 13.63 -26.41 -19.88
CA ARG A 236 14.82 -26.51 -20.73
C ARG A 236 15.38 -27.93 -20.75
N ALA A 237 15.65 -28.51 -19.58
CA ALA A 237 16.17 -29.88 -19.46
C ALA A 237 15.26 -30.90 -20.18
N ALA A 238 13.93 -30.78 -20.02
CA ALA A 238 12.96 -31.64 -20.70
C ALA A 238 12.96 -31.45 -22.24
N SER A 239 13.16 -30.21 -22.71
CA SER A 239 13.29 -29.93 -24.14
C SER A 239 14.55 -30.56 -24.72
N ILE A 240 15.69 -30.44 -24.04
CA ILE A 240 16.96 -31.04 -24.45
C ILE A 240 16.85 -32.57 -24.47
N ALA A 241 16.28 -33.16 -23.41
CA ALA A 241 16.06 -34.61 -23.34
C ALA A 241 15.17 -35.11 -24.48
N ARG A 242 14.13 -34.35 -24.84
CA ARG A 242 13.28 -34.65 -26.00
C ARG A 242 14.07 -34.57 -27.31
N THR A 243 14.88 -33.53 -27.51
CA THR A 243 15.72 -33.38 -28.71
C THR A 243 16.67 -34.58 -28.84
N VAL A 244 17.40 -34.93 -27.77
CA VAL A 244 18.29 -36.10 -27.75
C VAL A 244 17.54 -37.40 -28.08
N ALA A 245 16.36 -37.60 -27.49
CA ALA A 245 15.52 -38.75 -27.79
C ALA A 245 15.13 -38.82 -29.27
N THR A 246 14.65 -37.72 -29.85
CA THR A 246 14.23 -37.66 -31.25
C THR A 246 15.37 -37.87 -32.23
N MET A 247 16.56 -37.30 -31.97
CA MET A 247 17.73 -37.45 -32.85
C MET A 247 18.26 -38.88 -32.87
N ASN A 248 18.15 -39.60 -31.75
CA ASN A 248 18.68 -40.96 -31.62
C ASN A 248 17.65 -42.06 -31.86
N GLN A 249 16.38 -41.72 -32.10
CA GLN A 249 15.31 -42.68 -32.28
C GLN A 249 15.55 -43.62 -33.49
N ALA A 250 16.03 -43.07 -34.61
CA ALA A 250 16.31 -43.85 -35.82
C ALA A 250 17.49 -44.83 -35.64
N ALA A 251 18.55 -44.40 -34.95
CA ALA A 251 19.71 -45.25 -34.67
C ALA A 251 19.33 -46.41 -33.72
N LEU A 252 18.49 -46.15 -32.72
CA LEU A 252 17.95 -47.18 -31.83
C LEU A 252 17.02 -48.16 -32.56
N LEU A 253 16.22 -47.69 -33.53
CA LEU A 253 15.37 -48.54 -34.37
C LEU A 253 16.18 -49.56 -35.18
N GLN A 254 17.39 -49.18 -35.60
CA GLN A 254 18.28 -50.04 -36.39
C GLN A 254 19.21 -50.90 -35.52
N ASN A 255 19.09 -50.84 -34.19
CA ASN A 255 20.06 -51.42 -33.23
C ASN A 255 21.51 -50.96 -33.46
N SER A 256 21.69 -49.78 -34.06
CA SER A 256 22.99 -49.20 -34.37
C SER A 256 23.51 -48.38 -33.20
N PHE A 257 23.90 -49.03 -32.10
CA PHE A 257 24.34 -48.34 -30.88
C PHE A 257 25.59 -47.46 -31.08
N SER A 258 26.44 -47.79 -32.05
CA SER A 258 27.61 -46.99 -32.42
C SER A 258 27.29 -45.64 -33.05
N GLN A 259 26.04 -45.44 -33.51
CA GLN A 259 25.57 -44.19 -34.13
C GLN A 259 24.88 -43.26 -33.13
N LEU A 260 24.75 -43.67 -31.86
CA LEU A 260 24.14 -42.84 -30.83
C LEU A 260 25.03 -41.66 -30.47
N THR A 261 24.46 -40.47 -30.43
CA THR A 261 25.18 -39.22 -30.17
C THR A 261 24.51 -38.39 -29.08
N THR A 262 25.34 -37.86 -28.17
CA THR A 262 24.96 -36.92 -27.10
C THR A 262 25.70 -35.59 -27.20
N ASN A 263 26.74 -35.51 -28.04
CA ASN A 263 27.71 -34.40 -28.11
C ASN A 263 27.04 -33.02 -28.28
N GLN A 264 26.00 -32.94 -29.13
CA GLN A 264 25.32 -31.68 -29.39
C GLN A 264 24.58 -31.15 -28.15
N ALA A 265 23.95 -32.04 -27.39
CA ALA A 265 23.26 -31.67 -26.15
C ALA A 265 24.25 -31.42 -25.00
N GLU A 266 25.39 -32.10 -24.96
CA GLU A 266 26.46 -31.83 -23.98
C GLU A 266 27.09 -30.44 -24.16
N SER A 267 27.03 -29.86 -25.37
CA SER A 267 27.50 -28.51 -25.64
C SER A 267 26.49 -27.40 -25.31
N GLU A 268 25.28 -27.74 -24.89
CA GLU A 268 24.28 -26.73 -24.51
C GLU A 268 24.56 -26.12 -23.13
N ASP A 269 24.35 -24.81 -23.01
CA ASP A 269 24.57 -24.07 -21.77
C ASP A 269 23.74 -24.63 -20.60
N GLY A 270 24.45 -25.00 -19.53
CA GLY A 270 23.86 -25.56 -18.32
C GLY A 270 23.72 -27.09 -18.33
N VAL A 271 24.07 -27.79 -19.41
CA VAL A 271 24.04 -29.25 -19.40
C VAL A 271 25.29 -29.79 -18.70
N LYS A 272 25.11 -30.48 -17.56
CA LYS A 272 26.20 -31.16 -16.84
C LYS A 272 26.53 -32.51 -17.47
N GLN A 273 25.49 -33.25 -17.87
CA GLN A 273 25.64 -34.59 -18.40
C GLN A 273 24.43 -35.00 -19.23
N VAL A 274 24.68 -35.73 -20.32
CA VAL A 274 23.65 -36.37 -21.13
C VAL A 274 23.95 -37.86 -21.19
N LEU A 275 22.92 -38.69 -21.05
CA LEU A 275 23.02 -40.14 -21.10
C LEU A 275 21.87 -40.68 -21.94
N ILE A 276 22.14 -41.70 -22.75
CA ILE A 276 21.10 -42.57 -23.29
C ILE A 276 21.21 -43.89 -22.56
N VAL A 277 20.13 -44.32 -21.91
CA VAL A 277 20.14 -45.46 -21.00
C VAL A 277 19.15 -46.51 -21.48
N GLN A 278 19.56 -47.76 -21.51
CA GLN A 278 18.72 -48.87 -21.96
C GLN A 278 17.60 -49.18 -20.96
N GLN A 279 16.41 -49.50 -21.47
CA GLN A 279 15.24 -49.71 -20.63
C GLN A 279 15.31 -51.01 -19.81
N SER A 280 15.88 -52.08 -20.36
CA SER A 280 15.89 -53.43 -19.76
C SER A 280 16.78 -53.53 -18.51
N ASP A 281 18.01 -53.04 -18.58
CA ASP A 281 19.03 -53.21 -17.55
C ASP A 281 19.45 -51.86 -16.92
N GLY A 282 19.25 -50.75 -17.62
CA GLY A 282 19.71 -49.44 -17.17
C GLY A 282 21.17 -49.17 -17.51
N MET A 283 21.77 -49.92 -18.43
CA MET A 283 23.12 -49.63 -18.92
C MET A 283 23.14 -48.42 -19.82
N ILE A 284 24.23 -47.65 -19.75
CA ILE A 284 24.48 -46.51 -20.63
C ILE A 284 24.77 -47.06 -22.04
N LEU A 285 24.04 -46.54 -23.02
CA LEU A 285 24.25 -46.78 -24.45
C LEU A 285 25.07 -45.65 -25.10
N ALA A 286 24.89 -44.41 -24.63
CA ALA A 286 25.65 -43.25 -25.05
C ALA A 286 25.83 -42.26 -23.88
N PRO A 287 26.92 -41.48 -23.81
CA PRO A 287 28.02 -41.39 -24.77
C PRO A 287 28.87 -42.66 -24.84
N ALA A 288 29.54 -42.87 -25.98
CA ALA A 288 30.39 -44.05 -26.22
C ALA A 288 31.49 -44.23 -25.16
N THR A 289 31.97 -43.13 -24.56
CA THR A 289 32.99 -43.13 -23.50
C THR A 289 32.54 -43.82 -22.21
N ARG A 290 31.23 -43.93 -21.98
CA ARG A 290 30.62 -44.56 -20.78
C ARG A 290 29.69 -45.71 -21.13
N ALA A 291 29.62 -46.10 -22.41
CA ALA A 291 28.76 -47.18 -22.85
C ALA A 291 29.08 -48.50 -22.14
N GLY A 292 28.06 -49.25 -21.76
CA GLY A 292 28.19 -50.52 -21.02
C GLY A 292 28.36 -50.39 -19.50
N THR A 293 28.38 -49.18 -18.95
CA THR A 293 28.39 -48.95 -17.49
C THR A 293 27.00 -48.61 -16.96
N THR A 294 26.76 -48.83 -15.66
CA THR A 294 25.53 -48.39 -14.99
C THR A 294 25.71 -46.98 -14.41
N PRO A 295 24.78 -46.05 -14.66
CA PRO A 295 24.85 -44.72 -14.08
C PRO A 295 24.53 -44.75 -12.58
N ASP A 296 25.38 -44.12 -11.76
CA ASP A 296 25.16 -43.94 -10.32
C ASP A 296 24.20 -42.76 -10.06
N LEU A 297 22.96 -42.90 -10.50
CA LEU A 297 21.94 -41.86 -10.44
C LEU A 297 20.58 -42.48 -10.05
N PRO A 298 20.09 -42.29 -8.81
CA PRO A 298 18.79 -42.82 -8.37
C PRO A 298 17.63 -42.44 -9.29
N PHE A 299 17.71 -41.25 -9.90
CA PHE A 299 16.74 -40.74 -10.87
C PHE A 299 16.55 -41.66 -12.09
N VAL A 300 17.60 -42.34 -12.55
CA VAL A 300 17.54 -43.22 -13.73
C VAL A 300 16.58 -44.38 -13.50
N HIS A 301 16.56 -44.95 -12.29
CA HIS A 301 15.65 -46.03 -11.93
C HIS A 301 14.19 -45.57 -11.92
N VAL A 302 13.93 -44.35 -11.44
CA VAL A 302 12.60 -43.75 -11.42
C VAL A 302 12.11 -43.49 -12.84
N ALA A 303 12.96 -42.87 -13.68
CA ALA A 303 12.65 -42.61 -15.09
C ALA A 303 12.28 -43.89 -15.85
N ARG A 304 13.08 -44.96 -15.69
CA ARG A 304 12.83 -46.26 -16.31
C ARG A 304 11.51 -46.88 -15.85
N ARG A 305 11.15 -46.77 -14.57
CA ARG A 305 9.90 -47.33 -14.04
C ARG A 305 8.67 -46.61 -14.58
N GLU A 306 8.74 -45.28 -14.69
CA GLU A 306 7.60 -44.44 -15.05
C GLU A 306 7.32 -44.41 -16.56
N MET A 307 8.33 -44.69 -17.41
CA MET A 307 8.23 -44.79 -18.87
C MET A 307 7.55 -43.60 -19.57
N ARG A 308 7.56 -42.42 -18.92
CA ARG A 308 6.96 -41.18 -19.41
C ARG A 308 7.94 -40.01 -19.28
N PRO A 309 7.75 -38.92 -20.04
CA PRO A 309 8.58 -37.73 -19.87
C PRO A 309 8.50 -37.21 -18.43
N GLN A 310 9.64 -36.98 -17.79
CA GLN A 310 9.73 -36.44 -16.45
C GLN A 310 10.84 -35.41 -16.34
N SER A 311 10.65 -34.44 -15.44
CA SER A 311 11.69 -33.50 -15.04
C SER A 311 11.56 -33.25 -13.54
N VAL A 312 12.60 -33.57 -12.80
CA VAL A 312 12.61 -33.53 -11.34
C VAL A 312 13.91 -32.91 -10.84
N GLU A 313 13.87 -32.38 -9.64
CA GLU A 313 15.07 -31.93 -8.95
C GLU A 313 15.80 -33.15 -8.40
N VAL A 314 17.05 -33.35 -8.80
CA VAL A 314 17.89 -34.47 -8.36
C VAL A 314 18.67 -34.08 -7.12
N ASP A 315 19.15 -32.83 -7.07
CA ASP A 315 19.81 -32.20 -5.93
C ASP A 315 19.53 -30.68 -5.94
N SER A 316 20.03 -29.95 -4.94
CA SER A 316 19.81 -28.50 -4.77
C SER A 316 20.31 -27.61 -5.92
N SER A 317 21.08 -28.17 -6.86
CA SER A 317 21.71 -27.48 -8.00
C SER A 317 21.44 -28.14 -9.35
N THR A 318 20.79 -29.30 -9.38
CA THR A 318 20.69 -30.12 -10.59
C THR A 318 19.26 -30.59 -10.84
N ILE A 319 18.79 -30.34 -12.05
CA ILE A 319 17.55 -30.89 -12.59
C ILE A 319 17.87 -32.11 -13.46
N GLY A 320 17.20 -33.22 -13.17
CA GLY A 320 17.18 -34.41 -14.02
C GLY A 320 15.95 -34.41 -14.90
N ALA A 321 16.14 -34.50 -16.21
CA ALA A 321 15.05 -34.70 -17.17
C ALA A 321 15.24 -36.03 -17.89
N SER A 322 14.13 -36.76 -18.09
CA SER A 322 14.10 -38.01 -18.82
C SER A 322 13.04 -37.97 -19.90
N PHE A 323 13.37 -38.46 -21.08
CA PHE A 323 12.42 -38.63 -22.17
C PHE A 323 12.50 -40.07 -22.72
N PRO A 324 11.39 -40.83 -22.75
CA PRO A 324 11.39 -42.19 -23.26
C PRO A 324 11.58 -42.20 -24.78
N ILE A 325 12.38 -43.15 -25.26
CA ILE A 325 12.59 -43.41 -26.67
C ILE A 325 11.82 -44.69 -27.02
N GLY A 326 10.66 -44.50 -27.64
CA GLY A 326 9.76 -45.56 -28.06
C GLY A 326 10.10 -46.10 -29.45
N LEU A 327 10.00 -47.42 -29.60
CA LEU A 327 9.93 -48.11 -30.89
C LEU A 327 8.46 -48.43 -31.19
N PHE A 328 8.03 -48.05 -32.40
CA PHE A 328 6.76 -48.49 -32.96
C PHE A 328 6.98 -49.85 -33.64
N ASP A 329 6.26 -50.87 -33.19
CA ASP A 329 6.26 -52.16 -33.86
C ASP A 329 5.17 -52.17 -34.95
N PRO A 330 5.55 -52.17 -36.25
CA PRO A 330 4.58 -52.09 -37.35
C PRO A 330 3.70 -53.34 -37.48
N ASN A 331 4.05 -54.46 -36.82
CA ASN A 331 3.28 -55.70 -36.90
C ASN A 331 2.19 -55.79 -35.81
N THR A 332 2.47 -55.25 -34.63
CA THR A 332 1.57 -55.31 -33.46
C THR A 332 0.85 -53.99 -33.21
N GLY A 333 1.35 -52.88 -33.76
CA GLY A 333 0.84 -51.53 -33.50
C GLY A 333 1.20 -51.00 -32.10
N GLU A 334 1.95 -51.75 -31.30
CA GLU A 334 2.36 -51.34 -29.95
C GLU A 334 3.59 -50.42 -29.98
N GLN A 335 3.58 -49.41 -29.12
CA GLN A 335 4.78 -48.64 -28.77
C GLN A 335 5.44 -49.24 -27.55
N SER A 336 6.68 -49.71 -27.70
CA SER A 336 7.51 -50.17 -26.58
C SER A 336 8.65 -49.21 -26.33
N VAL A 337 8.87 -48.82 -25.07
CA VAL A 337 10.01 -47.98 -24.68
C VAL A 337 11.26 -48.85 -24.62
N LYS A 338 12.31 -48.50 -25.36
CA LYS A 338 13.55 -49.29 -25.45
C LYS A 338 14.74 -48.61 -24.78
N ALA A 339 14.75 -47.28 -24.75
CA ALA A 339 15.76 -46.50 -24.05
C ALA A 339 15.15 -45.21 -23.48
N HIS A 340 15.90 -44.53 -22.62
CA HIS A 340 15.58 -43.21 -22.09
C HIS A 340 16.73 -42.26 -22.38
N ALA A 341 16.42 -41.08 -22.93
CA ALA A 341 17.35 -39.96 -22.95
C ALA A 341 17.27 -39.25 -21.60
N ILE A 342 18.41 -39.09 -20.94
CA ILE A 342 18.54 -38.50 -19.61
C ILE A 342 19.47 -37.30 -19.70
N VAL A 343 19.04 -36.17 -19.16
CA VAL A 343 19.79 -34.92 -19.14
C VAL A 343 19.86 -34.43 -17.70
N LEU A 344 21.08 -34.15 -17.23
CA LEU A 344 21.33 -33.44 -15.98
C LEU A 344 21.67 -31.99 -16.31
N TYR A 345 20.90 -31.07 -15.75
CA TYR A 345 20.94 -29.65 -16.06
C TYR A 345 21.21 -28.83 -14.79
N ASP A 346 22.16 -27.89 -14.85
CA ASP A 346 22.52 -26.98 -13.77
C ASP A 346 21.51 -25.83 -13.66
N ILE A 347 20.99 -25.61 -12.45
CA ILE A 347 20.05 -24.53 -12.14
C ILE A 347 20.74 -23.15 -12.25
N GLY A 348 22.06 -23.09 -12.02
CA GLY A 348 22.83 -21.84 -11.98
C GLY A 348 23.10 -21.17 -13.33
N SER A 349 22.85 -21.86 -14.46
CA SER A 349 23.16 -21.35 -15.80
C SER A 349 22.07 -20.46 -16.41
N LEU A 350 20.89 -20.35 -15.78
CA LEU A 350 19.80 -19.55 -16.33
C LEU A 350 19.99 -18.05 -16.07
N ALA A 351 20.07 -17.28 -17.15
CA ALA A 351 19.92 -15.83 -17.12
C ALA A 351 18.51 -15.43 -16.68
N PHE A 352 18.44 -14.34 -15.91
CA PHE A 352 17.23 -13.74 -15.34
C PHE A 352 16.18 -13.44 -16.43
N ASP A 353 14.91 -13.80 -16.21
CA ASP A 353 13.79 -13.56 -17.14
C ASP A 353 13.15 -12.18 -16.90
N ASP A 354 13.24 -11.28 -17.88
CA ASP A 354 12.78 -9.88 -17.82
C ASP A 354 11.29 -9.75 -17.51
N GLY A 355 10.44 -10.66 -18.01
CA GLY A 355 8.99 -10.59 -17.80
C GLY A 355 8.60 -10.87 -16.35
N ARG A 356 9.39 -11.69 -15.64
CA ARG A 356 9.14 -12.08 -14.24
C ARG A 356 9.68 -11.04 -13.27
N ALA A 357 10.77 -10.37 -13.62
CA ALA A 357 11.26 -9.19 -12.89
C ALA A 357 10.16 -8.11 -12.79
N ILE A 358 9.40 -7.90 -13.86
CA ILE A 358 8.28 -6.94 -13.89
C ILE A 358 7.15 -7.37 -12.94
N SER A 359 6.77 -8.65 -12.91
CA SER A 359 5.72 -9.12 -11.99
C SER A 359 6.13 -8.98 -10.51
N LEU A 360 7.39 -9.28 -10.21
CA LEU A 360 7.97 -9.11 -8.87
C LEU A 360 8.02 -7.65 -8.45
N PHE A 361 8.38 -6.77 -9.38
CA PHE A 361 8.37 -5.33 -9.18
C PHE A 361 6.96 -4.82 -8.88
N MET A 362 5.95 -5.26 -9.64
CA MET A 362 4.56 -4.87 -9.41
C MET A 362 4.04 -5.32 -8.04
N GLN A 363 4.33 -6.57 -7.64
CA GLN A 363 3.95 -7.05 -6.30
C GLN A 363 4.63 -6.25 -5.19
N THR A 364 5.93 -5.97 -5.36
CA THR A 364 6.71 -5.12 -4.46
C THR A 364 6.09 -3.73 -4.33
N LEU A 365 5.72 -3.11 -5.45
CA LEU A 365 5.09 -1.80 -5.49
C LEU A 365 3.74 -1.77 -4.77
N VAL A 366 2.91 -2.80 -4.95
CA VAL A 366 1.62 -2.92 -4.25
C VAL A 366 1.83 -3.02 -2.74
N ILE A 367 2.74 -3.89 -2.28
CA ILE A 367 3.05 -4.04 -0.86
C ILE A 367 3.58 -2.72 -0.28
N ALA A 368 4.53 -2.09 -0.96
CA ALA A 368 5.09 -0.79 -0.57
C ALA A 368 4.00 0.29 -0.45
N THR A 369 3.06 0.33 -1.40
CA THR A 369 1.95 1.28 -1.38
C THR A 369 1.01 1.03 -0.21
N LEU A 370 0.66 -0.23 0.09
CA LEU A 370 -0.22 -0.56 1.21
C LEU A 370 0.42 -0.22 2.56
N VAL A 371 1.70 -0.58 2.75
CA VAL A 371 2.46 -0.24 3.96
C VAL A 371 2.62 1.28 4.08
N GLY A 372 2.91 1.96 2.96
CA GLY A 372 3.02 3.41 2.91
C GLY A 372 1.74 4.12 3.31
N LEU A 373 0.58 3.66 2.81
CA LEU A 373 -0.73 4.20 3.19
C LEU A 373 -1.04 3.98 4.68
N LEU A 374 -0.67 2.82 5.24
CA LEU A 374 -0.84 2.53 6.66
C LEU A 374 0.02 3.45 7.53
N ILE A 375 1.31 3.62 7.18
CA ILE A 375 2.21 4.50 7.92
C ILE A 375 1.79 5.97 7.76
N TYR A 376 1.39 6.37 6.56
CA TYR A 376 0.83 7.69 6.30
C TYR A 376 -0.39 7.97 7.19
N PHE A 377 -1.30 7.00 7.35
CA PHE A 377 -2.44 7.15 8.26
C PHE A 377 -2.00 7.45 9.70
N PHE A 378 -1.02 6.70 10.24
CA PHE A 378 -0.49 6.96 11.58
C PHE A 378 0.17 8.33 11.68
N MET A 379 0.97 8.69 10.69
CA MET A 379 1.69 9.96 10.65
C MET A 379 0.73 11.15 10.55
N TYR A 380 -0.30 11.03 9.72
CA TYR A 380 -1.39 12.01 9.61
C TYR A 380 -2.12 12.17 10.95
N LYS A 381 -2.53 11.06 11.57
CA LYS A 381 -3.20 11.09 12.87
C LYS A 381 -2.32 11.66 13.97
N LEU A 382 -1.03 11.39 13.94
CA LEU A 382 -0.04 11.92 14.89
C LEU A 382 0.11 13.44 14.77
N ILE A 383 0.04 13.98 13.55
CA ILE A 383 0.10 15.43 13.29
C ILE A 383 -1.23 16.12 13.66
N GLU A 384 -2.37 15.47 13.35
CA GLU A 384 -3.71 16.01 13.63
C GLU A 384 -4.00 16.08 15.13
N TYR A 385 -3.57 15.07 15.90
CA TYR A 385 -3.95 14.89 17.30
C TYR A 385 -3.60 16.08 18.22
N PRO A 386 -2.37 16.64 18.23
CA PRO A 386 -2.04 17.79 19.07
C PRO A 386 -2.89 19.03 18.77
N ILE A 387 -3.20 19.27 17.49
CA ILE A 387 -4.00 20.42 17.05
C ILE A 387 -5.45 20.25 17.49
N ALA A 388 -6.03 19.07 17.27
CA ALA A 388 -7.40 18.77 17.68
C ALA A 388 -7.55 18.79 19.21
N SER A 389 -6.56 18.25 19.94
CA SER A 389 -6.53 18.31 21.40
C SER A 389 -6.45 19.75 21.91
N LEU A 390 -5.54 20.57 21.37
CA LEU A 390 -5.42 21.97 21.74
C LEU A 390 -6.72 22.75 21.49
N ASN A 391 -7.36 22.54 20.34
CA ASN A 391 -8.63 23.20 20.02
C ASN A 391 -9.76 22.80 21.00
N SER A 392 -9.82 21.52 21.37
CA SER A 392 -10.78 21.06 22.39
C SER A 392 -10.48 21.62 23.78
N GLN A 393 -9.21 21.69 24.17
CA GLN A 393 -8.80 22.28 25.45
C GLN A 393 -9.12 23.78 25.50
N LEU A 394 -8.91 24.50 24.40
CA LEU A 394 -9.25 25.92 24.27
C LEU A 394 -10.76 26.16 24.46
N ASP A 395 -11.61 25.36 23.81
CA ASP A 395 -13.07 25.46 23.95
C ASP A 395 -13.52 25.24 25.40
N ILE A 396 -12.97 24.21 26.07
CA ILE A 396 -13.24 23.93 27.49
C ILE A 396 -12.72 25.07 28.37
N ALA A 397 -11.50 25.56 28.13
CA ALA A 397 -10.91 26.64 28.91
C ALA A 397 -11.73 27.93 28.82
N MET A 398 -12.22 28.29 27.63
CA MET A 398 -13.11 29.43 27.43
C MET A 398 -14.46 29.23 28.12
N ARG A 399 -15.05 28.03 28.01
CA ARG A 399 -16.36 27.71 28.59
C ARG A 399 -16.33 27.66 30.13
N GLU A 400 -15.29 27.07 30.70
CA GLU A 400 -15.13 26.88 32.14
C GLU A 400 -14.35 28.02 32.82
N LYS A 401 -13.91 29.03 32.05
CA LYS A 401 -13.03 30.12 32.51
C LYS A 401 -11.78 29.62 33.24
N LYS A 402 -11.17 28.56 32.70
CA LYS A 402 -9.87 28.05 33.16
C LYS A 402 -8.75 28.77 32.41
N ASP A 403 -7.69 29.08 33.14
CA ASP A 403 -6.57 29.95 32.79
C ASP A 403 -5.35 29.20 32.22
N SER A 404 -5.43 27.88 32.07
CA SER A 404 -4.34 27.08 31.50
C SER A 404 -4.83 25.97 30.57
N THR A 405 -4.16 25.86 29.43
CA THR A 405 -4.12 24.67 28.57
C THR A 405 -2.74 24.03 28.71
N GLU A 406 -2.69 22.70 28.83
CA GLU A 406 -1.45 21.95 29.00
C GLU A 406 -1.13 21.18 27.72
N VAL A 407 0.12 21.31 27.25
CA VAL A 407 0.63 20.54 26.12
C VAL A 407 1.83 19.72 26.58
N ASP A 408 1.62 18.41 26.65
CA ASP A 408 2.62 17.41 27.07
C ASP A 408 3.50 16.93 25.89
N PHE A 409 3.48 17.63 24.75
CA PHE A 409 4.23 17.26 23.55
C PHE A 409 5.54 18.04 23.44
N MET A 410 6.63 17.34 23.10
CA MET A 410 7.93 17.92 22.77
C MET A 410 7.94 18.48 21.34
N PHE A 411 7.14 19.52 21.11
CA PHE A 411 7.07 20.23 19.82
C PHE A 411 7.15 21.76 20.06
N PRO A 412 8.37 22.35 19.96
CA PRO A 412 8.60 23.75 20.34
C PRO A 412 7.67 24.79 19.69
N PRO A 413 7.33 24.71 18.38
CA PRO A 413 6.40 25.65 17.76
C PRO A 413 4.99 25.61 18.38
N LEU A 414 4.52 24.43 18.78
CA LEU A 414 3.22 24.27 19.42
C LEU A 414 3.25 24.77 20.87
N GLN A 415 4.35 24.52 21.60
CA GLN A 415 4.53 25.06 22.95
C GLN A 415 4.51 26.60 22.96
N ALA A 416 5.18 27.24 21.99
CA ALA A 416 5.15 28.70 21.82
C ALA A 416 3.72 29.22 21.53
N LEU A 417 2.98 28.52 20.66
CA LEU A 417 1.57 28.86 20.36
C LEU A 417 0.69 28.75 21.61
N VAL A 418 0.85 27.69 22.39
CA VAL A 418 0.11 27.45 23.64
C VAL A 418 0.40 28.54 24.67
N GLY A 419 1.67 28.96 24.81
CA GLY A 419 2.04 30.07 25.69
C GLY A 419 1.32 31.38 25.32
N ASN A 420 1.24 31.69 24.03
CA ASN A 420 0.51 32.85 23.52
C ASN A 420 -1.00 32.73 23.79
N ILE A 421 -1.58 31.55 23.57
CA ILE A 421 -2.99 31.26 23.83
C ILE A 421 -3.33 31.40 25.31
N ASN A 422 -2.53 30.83 26.21
CA ASN A 422 -2.72 30.92 27.66
C ASN A 422 -2.65 32.39 28.13
N SER A 423 -1.74 33.18 27.55
CA SER A 423 -1.65 34.62 27.83
C SER A 423 -2.92 35.38 27.39
N LEU A 424 -3.52 35.01 26.25
CA LEU A 424 -4.78 35.59 25.78
C LEU A 424 -5.98 35.13 26.62
N LEU A 425 -6.05 33.86 27.00
CA LEU A 425 -7.09 33.31 27.87
C LEU A 425 -7.08 34.01 29.23
N THR A 426 -5.90 34.15 29.84
CA THR A 426 -5.72 34.87 31.10
C THR A 426 -6.28 36.29 31.00
N ARG A 427 -5.95 37.00 29.91
CA ARG A 427 -6.46 38.35 29.63
C ARG A 427 -7.98 38.38 29.45
N TYR A 428 -8.55 37.40 28.74
CA TYR A 428 -10.00 37.31 28.50
C TYR A 428 -10.78 37.05 29.79
N ILE A 429 -10.29 36.12 30.61
CA ILE A 429 -10.93 35.74 31.88
C ILE A 429 -10.82 36.87 32.91
N SER A 430 -9.67 37.54 33.00
CA SER A 430 -9.46 38.67 33.90
C SER A 430 -10.22 39.92 33.46
N GLY A 431 -10.28 40.20 32.16
CA GLY A 431 -11.02 41.34 31.61
C GLY A 431 -12.54 41.26 31.82
N ALA A 432 -13.10 40.07 32.07
CA ALA A 432 -14.51 39.88 32.37
C ALA A 432 -14.86 40.04 33.87
N ARG A 433 -13.88 40.27 34.74
CA ARG A 433 -14.09 40.34 36.20
C ARG A 433 -14.19 41.77 36.75
N ASP A 434 -13.83 42.78 35.97
CA ASP A 434 -13.85 44.19 36.37
C ASP A 434 -14.90 45.02 35.59
N GLU A 435 -16.19 44.87 35.92
CA GLU A 435 -17.18 45.95 35.76
C GLU A 435 -17.12 46.92 36.96
N GLY A 436 -15.93 47.37 37.33
CA GLY A 436 -15.77 48.23 38.50
C GLY A 436 -14.34 48.63 38.83
N GLY A 437 -13.65 49.30 37.91
CA GLY A 437 -12.36 49.95 38.18
C GLY A 437 -11.33 49.65 37.11
N GLY A 438 -11.11 50.62 36.22
CA GLY A 438 -10.26 50.46 35.03
C GLY A 438 -8.77 50.25 35.35
N GLY A 439 -8.16 49.32 34.61
CA GLY A 439 -6.72 49.15 34.48
C GLY A 439 -6.41 48.31 33.23
N ASN A 440 -5.99 48.97 32.16
CA ASN A 440 -5.56 48.34 30.90
C ASN A 440 -4.35 47.42 31.17
N PHE A 441 -4.55 46.10 31.23
CA PHE A 441 -3.43 45.16 31.40
C PHE A 441 -2.74 44.89 30.04
N VAL A 442 -1.90 45.84 29.63
CA VAL A 442 -0.83 45.61 28.64
C VAL A 442 0.24 44.76 29.34
N ASN A 443 0.76 43.71 28.71
CA ASN A 443 1.92 42.97 29.25
C ASN A 443 3.16 43.89 29.18
N LYS A 444 3.32 44.74 30.19
CA LYS A 444 4.39 45.74 30.29
C LYS A 444 5.76 45.10 30.44
N ASP A 445 5.82 43.91 31.01
CA ASP A 445 7.06 43.13 31.09
C ASP A 445 7.53 42.75 29.67
N GLY A 446 6.61 42.32 28.79
CA GLY A 446 6.93 42.05 27.39
C GLY A 446 7.28 43.30 26.56
N GLU A 447 6.67 44.45 26.87
CA GLU A 447 7.05 45.74 26.26
C GLU A 447 8.49 46.11 26.64
N ALA A 448 8.82 46.00 27.93
CA ALA A 448 10.14 46.28 28.46
C ALA A 448 11.21 45.33 27.90
N GLU A 449 10.90 44.05 27.76
CA GLU A 449 11.80 43.06 27.15
C GLU A 449 12.14 43.40 25.70
N ASN A 450 11.14 43.76 24.89
CA ASN A 450 11.37 44.17 23.50
C ASN A 450 12.22 45.45 23.41
N LEU A 451 12.01 46.42 24.30
CA LEU A 451 12.81 47.65 24.33
C LEU A 451 14.29 47.36 24.65
N VAL A 452 14.56 46.54 25.67
CA VAL A 452 15.94 46.14 26.02
C VAL A 452 16.64 45.45 24.86
N GLN A 453 15.92 44.66 24.05
CA GLN A 453 16.48 44.00 22.87
C GLN A 453 16.74 44.97 21.68
N MET A 454 15.98 46.06 21.58
CA MET A 454 16.17 47.07 20.52
C MET A 454 17.27 48.08 20.84
N ILE A 455 17.59 48.27 22.13
CA ILE A 455 18.60 49.22 22.57
C ILE A 455 20.00 48.65 22.30
N GLY A 456 20.75 49.32 21.43
CA GLY A 456 22.09 48.89 20.99
C GLY A 456 23.22 49.10 22.00
N PHE A 457 22.92 49.58 23.21
CA PHE A 457 23.86 49.85 24.30
C PHE A 457 23.45 49.07 25.57
N PRO A 458 24.37 48.88 26.55
CA PRO A 458 24.06 48.16 27.78
C PRO A 458 22.79 48.71 28.45
N SER A 459 21.77 47.87 28.62
CA SER A 459 20.49 48.27 29.19
C SER A 459 19.84 47.18 30.05
N VAL A 460 19.03 47.62 31.01
CA VAL A 460 18.23 46.76 31.90
C VAL A 460 16.87 47.40 32.13
N ALA A 461 15.83 46.57 32.20
CA ALA A 461 14.49 46.98 32.61
C ALA A 461 14.18 46.42 34.01
N ILE A 462 13.71 47.28 34.90
CA ILE A 462 13.40 46.95 36.29
C ILE A 462 11.94 47.29 36.57
N ALA A 463 11.18 46.31 37.06
CA ALA A 463 9.79 46.48 37.46
C ALA A 463 9.65 47.42 38.66
N LYS A 464 8.44 47.91 38.89
CA LYS A 464 8.15 48.84 40.00
C LYS A 464 8.52 48.30 41.39
N ASP A 465 8.50 46.98 41.56
CA ASP A 465 8.84 46.26 42.79
C ASP A 465 10.35 45.97 42.94
N GLY A 466 11.17 46.34 41.95
CA GLY A 466 12.62 46.13 41.96
C GLY A 466 13.08 44.83 41.28
N ARG A 467 12.17 44.05 40.69
CA ARG A 467 12.53 42.85 39.93
C ARG A 467 13.09 43.21 38.56
N ILE A 468 14.18 42.58 38.14
CA ILE A 468 14.73 42.69 36.78
C ILE A 468 13.78 41.97 35.81
N ILE A 469 13.19 42.72 34.89
CA ILE A 469 12.30 42.18 33.85
C ILE A 469 13.15 41.56 32.73
N ALA A 470 14.09 42.34 32.20
CA ALA A 470 14.96 41.97 31.11
C ALA A 470 16.31 42.69 31.22
N CYS A 471 17.37 42.05 30.76
CA CYS A 471 18.73 42.55 30.82
C CYS A 471 19.43 42.27 29.49
N SER A 472 20.07 43.28 28.90
CA SER A 472 20.88 43.06 27.70
C SER A 472 22.15 42.25 28.06
N PRO A 473 22.67 41.42 27.14
CA PRO A 473 23.92 40.70 27.39
C PRO A 473 25.11 41.64 27.67
N SER A 474 25.12 42.81 27.03
CA SER A 474 26.14 43.85 27.24
C SER A 474 26.05 44.49 28.62
N PHE A 475 24.85 44.65 29.19
CA PHE A 475 24.67 45.11 30.56
C PHE A 475 25.12 44.06 31.57
N ALA A 476 24.74 42.80 31.35
CA ALA A 476 25.15 41.70 32.22
C ALA A 476 26.69 41.59 32.30
N ALA A 477 27.39 41.81 31.18
CA ALA A 477 28.85 41.87 31.15
C ALA A 477 29.43 43.00 32.01
N VAL A 478 28.84 44.20 31.96
CA VAL A 478 29.23 45.34 32.81
C VAL A 478 28.94 45.06 34.29
N ALA A 479 27.83 44.37 34.57
CA ALA A 479 27.41 43.96 35.91
C ALA A 479 28.14 42.72 36.45
N HIS A 480 29.11 42.17 35.72
CA HIS A 480 29.82 40.93 36.05
C HIS A 480 28.90 39.72 36.32
N ALA A 481 27.84 39.57 35.53
CA ALA A 481 26.83 38.52 35.67
C ALA A 481 26.39 37.94 34.31
N GLU A 482 25.61 36.86 34.33
CA GLU A 482 24.93 36.33 33.14
C GLU A 482 23.51 36.89 33.04
N ALA A 483 23.10 37.33 31.85
CA ALA A 483 21.78 37.94 31.63
C ALA A 483 20.62 37.00 32.02
N THR A 484 20.75 35.71 31.75
CA THR A 484 19.77 34.66 32.12
C THR A 484 19.71 34.40 33.62
N ALA A 485 20.79 34.67 34.36
CA ALA A 485 20.83 34.51 35.82
C ALA A 485 20.19 35.70 36.54
N LEU A 486 20.20 36.90 35.94
CA LEU A 486 19.62 38.12 36.51
C LEU A 486 18.13 38.29 36.21
N ALA A 487 17.63 37.75 35.08
CA ALA A 487 16.23 37.87 34.71
C ALA A 487 15.31 37.25 35.78
N GLY A 488 14.31 38.02 36.23
CA GLY A 488 13.36 37.61 37.27
C GLY A 488 13.87 37.72 38.71
N GLN A 489 15.15 38.06 38.94
CA GLN A 489 15.70 38.33 40.27
C GLN A 489 15.50 39.81 40.67
N MET A 490 15.66 40.13 41.95
CA MET A 490 15.70 41.52 42.40
C MET A 490 16.99 42.19 41.92
N TYR A 491 16.98 43.51 41.68
CA TYR A 491 18.21 44.24 41.30
C TYR A 491 19.32 44.16 42.35
N THR A 492 18.97 43.77 43.58
CA THR A 492 19.90 43.48 44.67
C THR A 492 20.73 42.21 44.48
N ALA A 493 20.39 41.37 43.49
CA ALA A 493 21.15 40.20 43.09
C ALA A 493 22.32 40.55 42.14
N ILE A 494 22.46 41.81 41.71
CA ILE A 494 23.59 42.27 40.91
C ILE A 494 24.87 42.18 41.77
N PRO A 495 25.94 41.49 41.31
CA PRO A 495 27.18 41.32 42.07
C PRO A 495 27.89 42.63 42.43
N ASP A 496 27.81 43.64 41.54
CA ASP A 496 28.42 44.94 41.75
C ASP A 496 27.58 45.81 42.70
N THR A 497 28.10 46.01 43.92
CA THR A 497 27.45 46.80 44.97
C THR A 497 27.36 48.29 44.62
N ALA A 498 28.33 48.84 43.89
CA ALA A 498 28.30 50.25 43.50
C ALA A 498 27.21 50.50 42.44
N MET A 499 27.08 49.55 41.51
CA MET A 499 26.02 49.54 40.50
C MET A 499 24.63 49.38 41.13
N GLN A 500 24.50 48.49 42.13
CA GLN A 500 23.26 48.32 42.89
C GLN A 500 22.82 49.64 43.57
N GLN A 501 23.73 50.30 44.27
CA GLN A 501 23.44 51.57 44.96
C GLN A 501 23.07 52.69 43.98
N ASN A 502 23.74 52.73 42.82
CA ASN A 502 23.46 53.70 41.77
C ASN A 502 22.05 53.47 41.17
N ILE A 503 21.70 52.21 40.89
CA ILE A 503 20.36 51.83 40.43
C ILE A 503 19.30 52.21 41.46
N GLU A 504 19.52 51.91 42.75
CA GLU A 504 18.59 52.26 43.83
C GLU A 504 18.37 53.78 43.91
N HIS A 505 19.46 54.56 43.85
CA HIS A 505 19.42 56.02 43.85
C HIS A 505 18.68 56.59 42.63
N LEU A 506 18.97 56.08 41.43
CA LEU A 506 18.32 56.50 40.19
C LEU A 506 16.83 56.15 40.16
N VAL A 507 16.46 54.93 40.57
CA VAL A 507 15.06 54.51 40.68
C VAL A 507 14.32 55.37 41.71
N GLY A 508 14.96 55.70 42.85
CA GLY A 508 14.41 56.60 43.86
C GLY A 508 14.09 57.99 43.28
N LYS A 509 15.02 58.60 42.56
CA LYS A 509 14.81 59.89 41.88
C LYS A 509 13.75 59.83 40.79
N SER A 510 13.75 58.76 40.00
CA SER A 510 12.75 58.52 38.96
C SER A 510 11.33 58.31 39.52
N ARG A 511 11.20 57.84 40.78
CA ARG A 511 9.89 57.78 41.48
C ARG A 511 9.38 59.16 41.87
N GLU A 512 10.26 60.03 42.35
CA GLU A 512 9.89 61.39 42.77
C GLU A 512 9.53 62.29 41.58
N ASN A 513 10.24 62.11 40.46
CA ASN A 513 9.99 62.86 39.23
C ASN A 513 10.09 61.97 37.98
N PRO A 514 9.01 61.27 37.60
CA PRO A 514 9.02 60.27 36.53
C PRO A 514 9.11 60.83 35.11
N ARG A 515 8.91 62.14 34.93
CA ARG A 515 8.93 62.79 33.60
C ARG A 515 10.33 63.21 33.13
N VAL A 516 11.33 63.02 33.97
CA VAL A 516 12.71 63.43 33.70
C VAL A 516 13.60 62.19 33.66
N ILE A 517 14.55 62.17 32.72
CA ILE A 517 15.61 61.17 32.70
C ILE A 517 16.63 61.57 33.76
N HIS A 518 16.83 60.70 34.75
CA HIS A 518 17.82 60.93 35.80
C HIS A 518 19.12 60.25 35.42
N THR A 519 20.23 60.95 35.62
CA THR A 519 21.54 60.42 35.31
C THR A 519 22.45 60.41 36.52
N ASP A 520 23.35 59.42 36.56
CA ASP A 520 24.41 59.32 37.53
C ASP A 520 25.68 58.79 36.83
N GLN A 521 26.84 58.95 37.44
CA GLN A 521 28.11 58.51 36.86
C GLN A 521 28.73 57.40 37.69
N LEU A 522 29.21 56.37 37.01
CA LEU A 522 29.92 55.27 37.64
C LEU A 522 31.13 54.88 36.79
N GLU A 523 32.25 54.62 37.46
CA GLU A 523 33.48 54.20 36.79
C GLU A 523 33.51 52.68 36.68
N PHE A 524 33.61 52.18 35.45
CA PHE A 524 33.76 50.76 35.15
C PHE A 524 35.13 50.51 34.52
N SER A 525 35.96 49.68 35.16
CA SER A 525 37.28 49.29 34.63
C SER A 525 38.18 50.47 34.19
N GLY A 526 38.12 51.62 34.88
CA GLY A 526 38.91 52.81 34.54
C GLY A 526 38.25 53.79 33.55
N HIS A 527 37.02 53.50 33.10
CA HIS A 527 36.25 54.35 32.19
C HIS A 527 35.02 54.91 32.90
N LEU A 528 34.81 56.21 32.79
CA LEU A 528 33.64 56.88 33.34
C LEU A 528 32.43 56.63 32.42
N CYS A 529 31.36 56.08 32.98
CA CYS A 529 30.11 55.85 32.27
C CYS A 529 28.97 56.62 32.92
N VAL A 530 28.01 57.03 32.10
CA VAL A 530 26.75 57.64 32.53
C VAL A 530 25.69 56.56 32.55
N LEU A 531 25.06 56.38 33.71
CA LEU A 531 23.84 55.61 33.85
C LEU A 531 22.66 56.57 33.70
N SER A 532 21.73 56.25 32.80
CA SER A 532 20.51 57.03 32.59
C SER A 532 19.30 56.17 32.92
N CYS A 533 18.43 56.66 33.81
CA CYS A 533 17.21 55.99 34.25
C CYS A 533 15.98 56.79 33.83
N GLN A 534 15.09 56.14 33.10
CA GLN A 534 13.81 56.69 32.68
C GLN A 534 12.67 55.85 33.23
N ALA A 535 11.71 56.49 33.91
CA ALA A 535 10.47 55.84 34.32
C ALA A 535 9.50 55.77 33.13
N MET A 536 8.98 54.58 32.86
CA MET A 536 7.99 54.31 31.83
C MET A 536 6.62 54.18 32.49
N SER A 537 5.64 54.94 32.00
CA SER A 537 4.37 55.16 32.69
C SER A 537 3.25 55.31 31.66
N SER A 538 2.24 54.45 31.74
CA SER A 538 1.06 54.51 30.87
C SER A 538 -0.05 55.43 31.40
N SER A 539 0.01 55.73 32.69
CA SER A 539 -0.89 56.67 33.39
C SER A 539 -0.06 57.77 34.04
N PRO A 540 -0.59 59.00 34.24
CA PRO A 540 0.13 60.08 34.93
C PRO A 540 0.51 59.80 36.39
N THR A 541 0.02 58.69 36.96
CA THR A 541 0.07 58.40 38.40
C THR A 541 0.65 57.03 38.77
N ASP A 542 0.92 56.15 37.80
CA ASP A 542 1.44 54.79 38.08
C ASP A 542 2.59 54.44 37.12
N ILE A 543 3.75 54.13 37.69
CA ILE A 543 4.97 53.76 36.96
C ILE A 543 4.91 52.26 36.67
N ASP A 544 5.06 51.90 35.40
CA ASP A 544 5.03 50.51 34.94
C ASP A 544 6.39 49.83 35.20
N TYR A 545 7.49 50.44 34.73
CA TYR A 545 8.87 49.96 34.89
C TYR A 545 9.89 51.08 34.71
N TYR A 546 11.14 50.83 35.08
CA TYR A 546 12.29 51.70 34.87
C TYR A 546 13.19 51.10 33.81
N LEU A 547 13.58 51.92 32.84
CA LEU A 547 14.58 51.57 31.84
C LEU A 547 15.89 52.25 32.21
N ILE A 548 16.92 51.46 32.47
CA ILE A 548 18.25 51.95 32.81
C ILE A 548 19.21 51.58 31.69
N THR A 549 20.04 52.54 31.31
CA THR A 549 21.00 52.38 30.24
C THR A 549 22.37 52.90 30.66
N VAL A 550 23.44 52.28 30.16
CA VAL A 550 24.82 52.66 30.44
C VAL A 550 25.48 53.09 29.15
N SER A 551 26.04 54.30 29.13
CA SER A 551 26.76 54.87 27.98
C SER A 551 28.09 55.48 28.44
N PRO A 552 29.17 55.41 27.66
CA PRO A 552 30.43 56.06 28.00
C PRO A 552 30.28 57.60 27.97
N THR A 553 31.01 58.33 28.82
CA THR A 553 30.97 59.81 28.85
C THR A 553 31.57 60.46 27.62
N ASP A 554 32.53 59.78 26.98
CA ASP A 554 33.11 60.16 25.70
C ASP A 554 32.56 59.20 24.65
N GLY A 555 32.07 59.69 23.51
CA GLY A 555 31.36 58.91 22.47
C GLY A 555 32.20 57.85 21.73
N GLY A 556 32.96 57.03 22.44
CA GLY A 556 33.56 55.79 21.96
C GLY A 556 32.51 54.69 21.86
N SER A 557 32.61 53.91 20.78
CA SER A 557 31.74 52.79 20.42
C SER A 557 31.75 51.65 21.42
#